data_AF-A0A8J8DR66-F1
#
_entry.id   AF-A0A8J8DR66-F1
#
_cell.length_a   1.000
_cell.length_b   1.000
_cell.length_c   1.000
_cell.angle_alpha   90.00
_cell.angle_beta   90.00
_cell.angle_gamma   90.00
#
_symmetry.space_group_name_H-M   'P 1'
#
loop_
_entity.id
_entity.type
_entity.pdbx_description
1 polymer ?
#
loop_
_entity_poly.entity_id
_entity_poly.type
_entity_poly.pdbx_seq_one_letter_code
_entity_poly.pdbx_strand_id
1 'polypeptide(L)'
;SLSYNSLRYMIILSVPIAVLVTVLADDIILLIYGKEYLPSSLALKVLIWTIVYAFVNSTFYHIIASMNQQKIISEISSVGTFVNLILNLFLISKYSFLGASIATLATEFITTIMMGLFIRKAKKSI
;
A
#
# COMPACT_ATOMS: atom_id res chain seq x y z
N SER A 1 2.36 -9.42 -23.28
CA SER A 1 1.03 -8.79 -23.47
C SER A 1 0.03 -9.20 -22.39
N LEU A 2 0.04 -10.44 -21.88
CA LEU A 2 -0.87 -10.88 -20.80
C LEU A 2 -0.65 -10.16 -19.45
N SER A 3 0.60 -10.09 -18.95
CA SER A 3 0.87 -9.52 -17.61
C SER A 3 0.51 -8.04 -17.43
N TYR A 4 0.66 -7.21 -18.47
CA TYR A 4 0.30 -5.78 -18.40
C TYR A 4 -1.20 -5.56 -18.28
N ASN A 5 -2.00 -6.37 -18.99
CA ASN A 5 -3.44 -6.31 -18.90
C ASN A 5 -3.93 -6.79 -17.53
N SER A 6 -3.32 -7.86 -16.99
CA SER A 6 -3.62 -8.35 -15.64
C SER A 6 -3.39 -7.29 -14.57
N LEU A 7 -2.25 -6.59 -14.61
CA LEU A 7 -1.94 -5.52 -13.65
C LEU A 7 -2.92 -4.33 -13.75
N ARG A 8 -3.34 -3.96 -14.96
CA ARG A 8 -4.37 -2.93 -15.16
C ARG A 8 -5.70 -3.33 -14.54
N TYR A 9 -6.13 -4.57 -14.73
CA TYR A 9 -7.36 -5.07 -14.11
C TYR A 9 -7.25 -5.12 -12.59
N MET A 10 -6.09 -5.49 -12.04
CA MET A 10 -5.87 -5.50 -10.59
C MET A 10 -6.04 -4.12 -9.97
N ILE A 11 -5.50 -3.06 -10.59
CA ILE A 11 -5.67 -1.68 -10.11
C ILE A 11 -7.13 -1.22 -10.22
N ILE A 12 -7.82 -1.57 -11.30
CA ILE A 12 -9.24 -1.22 -11.48
C ILE A 12 -10.11 -1.92 -10.44
N LEU A 13 -9.82 -3.19 -10.13
CA LEU A 13 -10.55 -3.97 -9.14
C LEU A 13 -10.19 -3.62 -7.71
N SER A 14 -8.98 -3.11 -7.45
CA SER A 14 -8.55 -2.81 -6.08
C SER A 14 -9.34 -1.70 -5.42
N VAL A 15 -9.78 -0.69 -6.19
CA VAL A 15 -10.60 0.41 -5.68
C VAL A 15 -11.99 -0.06 -5.22
N PRO A 16 -12.82 -0.75 -6.05
CA PRO A 16 -14.10 -1.24 -5.60
C PRO A 16 -13.97 -2.27 -4.46
N ILE A 17 -12.90 -3.09 -4.44
CA ILE A 17 -12.62 -3.98 -3.31
C ILE A 17 -12.35 -3.16 -2.03
N ALA A 18 -11.50 -2.13 -2.09
CA ALA A 18 -11.20 -1.29 -0.94
C ALA A 18 -12.45 -0.56 -0.42
N VAL A 19 -13.30 -0.05 -1.33
CA VAL A 19 -14.57 0.57 -0.96
C VAL A 19 -15.52 -0.43 -0.32
N LEU A 20 -15.71 -1.60 -0.94
CA LEU A 20 -16.59 -2.65 -0.42
C LEU A 20 -16.18 -3.08 0.99
N VAL A 21 -14.90 -3.36 1.20
CA VAL A 21 -14.38 -3.76 2.51
C VAL A 21 -14.46 -2.60 3.51
N THR A 22 -14.27 -1.35 3.09
CA THR A 22 -14.43 -0.18 3.97
C THR A 22 -15.87 -0.08 4.48
N VAL A 23 -16.85 -0.28 3.60
CA VAL A 23 -18.28 -0.27 3.96
C VAL A 23 -18.63 -1.45 4.87
N LEU A 24 -18.12 -2.64 4.56
CA LEU A 24 -18.40 -3.87 5.30
C LEU A 24 -17.48 -4.09 6.52
N ALA A 25 -16.55 -3.19 6.82
CA ALA A 25 -15.50 -3.44 7.81
C ALA A 25 -16.07 -3.76 9.20
N ASP A 26 -17.14 -3.08 9.62
CA ASP A 26 -17.76 -3.30 10.93
C ASP A 26 -18.39 -4.70 11.01
N ASP A 27 -19.08 -5.11 9.94
CA ASP A 27 -19.69 -6.44 9.82
C ASP A 27 -18.63 -7.55 9.74
N ILE A 28 -17.55 -7.32 8.99
CA ILE A 28 -16.42 -8.25 8.88
C ILE A 28 -15.78 -8.48 10.25
N ILE A 29 -15.49 -7.40 10.99
CA ILE A 29 -14.89 -7.51 12.32
C ILE A 29 -15.85 -8.16 13.31
N LEU A 30 -17.13 -7.80 13.28
CA LEU A 30 -18.15 -8.40 14.13
C LEU A 30 -18.29 -9.91 13.88
N LEU A 31 -18.27 -10.33 12.62
CA LEU A 31 -18.44 -11.73 12.22
C LEU A 31 -17.22 -12.59 12.61
N ILE A 32 -16.00 -12.07 12.41
CA ILE A 32 -14.76 -12.84 12.56
C ILE A 32 -14.24 -12.79 14.01
N TYR A 33 -14.29 -11.61 14.64
CA TYR A 33 -13.65 -11.35 15.93
C TYR A 33 -14.66 -11.06 17.05
N GLY A 34 -15.91 -10.72 16.72
CA GLY A 34 -16.95 -10.40 17.70
C GLY A 34 -16.98 -8.93 18.13
N LYS A 35 -17.96 -8.59 18.98
CA LYS A 35 -18.25 -7.20 19.38
C LYS A 35 -17.10 -6.50 20.09
N GLU A 36 -16.30 -7.24 20.86
CA GLU A 36 -15.17 -6.69 21.64
C GLU A 36 -14.11 -6.04 20.75
N TYR A 37 -14.01 -6.47 19.49
CA TYR A 37 -13.04 -5.97 18.53
C TYR A 37 -13.60 -4.92 17.58
N LEU A 38 -14.87 -4.51 17.70
CA LEU A 38 -15.46 -3.47 16.84
C LEU A 38 -14.62 -2.19 16.72
N PRO A 39 -13.91 -1.69 17.75
CA PRO A 39 -13.02 -0.54 17.60
C PRO A 39 -11.91 -0.72 16.54
N SER A 40 -11.49 -1.96 16.27
CA SER A 40 -10.47 -2.30 15.26
C SER A 40 -10.95 -2.15 13.81
N SER A 41 -12.26 -2.03 13.59
CA SER A 41 -12.84 -1.76 12.27
C SER A 41 -12.28 -0.49 11.62
N LEU A 42 -12.00 0.55 12.42
CA LEU A 42 -11.38 1.79 11.92
C LEU A 42 -10.00 1.53 11.31
N ALA A 43 -9.21 0.64 11.92
CA ALA A 43 -7.92 0.24 11.35
C ALA A 43 -8.12 -0.53 10.03
N LEU A 44 -9.08 -1.45 9.97
CA LEU A 44 -9.38 -2.18 8.73
C LEU A 44 -9.81 -1.23 7.60
N LYS A 45 -10.69 -0.26 7.91
CA LYS A 45 -11.15 0.78 6.97
C LYS A 45 -9.99 1.59 6.39
N VAL A 46 -8.94 1.87 7.17
CA VAL A 46 -7.75 2.57 6.69
C VAL A 46 -6.81 1.61 5.94
N LEU A 47 -6.50 0.47 6.55
CA LEU A 47 -5.50 -0.47 6.07
C LEU A 47 -5.87 -1.02 4.70
N ILE A 48 -7.15 -1.26 4.42
CA ILE A 48 -7.56 -1.87 3.15
C ILE A 48 -7.13 -1.03 1.94
N TRP A 49 -7.03 0.29 2.05
CA TRP A 49 -6.59 1.14 0.95
C TRP A 49 -5.14 0.87 0.50
N THR A 50 -4.33 0.22 1.35
CA THR A 50 -2.99 -0.24 0.97
C THR A 50 -3.01 -1.15 -0.25
N ILE A 51 -4.10 -1.90 -0.48
CA ILE A 51 -4.22 -2.81 -1.63
C ILE A 51 -4.11 -2.08 -2.97
N VAL A 52 -4.62 -0.85 -3.05
CA VAL A 52 -4.55 -0.02 -4.28
C VAL A 52 -3.09 0.30 -4.60
N TYR A 53 -2.36 0.76 -3.58
CA TYR A 53 -0.94 1.09 -3.72
C TYR A 53 -0.08 -0.15 -3.93
N ALA A 54 -0.37 -1.26 -3.28
CA ALA A 54 0.37 -2.52 -3.45
C ALA A 54 0.35 -3.00 -4.91
N PHE A 55 -0.79 -2.91 -5.61
CA PHE A 55 -0.85 -3.27 -7.03
C PHE A 55 -0.12 -2.28 -7.94
N VAL A 56 -0.18 -0.99 -7.63
CA VAL A 56 0.60 0.03 -8.36
C VAL A 56 2.11 -0.20 -8.15
N ASN A 57 2.53 -0.40 -6.91
CA ASN A 57 3.91 -0.70 -6.53
C ASN A 57 4.43 -1.99 -7.18
N SER A 58 3.61 -3.05 -7.25
CA SER A 58 3.95 -4.27 -7.99
C SER A 58 4.18 -3.98 -9.48
N THR A 59 3.33 -3.16 -10.09
CA THR A 59 3.49 -2.75 -11.50
C THR A 59 4.79 -1.96 -11.69
N PHE A 60 5.05 -0.99 -10.84
CA PHE A 60 6.28 -0.19 -10.88
C PHE A 60 7.53 -1.01 -10.64
N TYR A 61 7.48 -1.96 -9.70
CA TYR A 61 8.55 -2.93 -9.47
C TYR A 61 8.90 -3.66 -10.76
N HIS A 62 7.90 -4.22 -11.47
CA HIS A 62 8.14 -4.94 -12.71
C HIS A 62 8.75 -4.06 -13.81
N ILE A 63 8.30 -2.80 -13.92
CA ILE A 63 8.87 -1.83 -14.86
C ILE A 63 10.34 -1.56 -14.53
N ILE A 64 10.66 -1.24 -13.28
CA ILE A 64 12.04 -0.92 -12.85
C ILE A 64 12.95 -2.16 -12.97
N ALA A 65 12.44 -3.34 -12.63
CA ALA A 65 13.16 -4.60 -12.79
C ALA A 65 13.47 -4.90 -14.25
N SER A 66 12.54 -4.62 -15.18
CA SER A 66 12.77 -4.76 -16.63
C SER A 66 13.83 -3.81 -17.18
N MET A 67 14.12 -2.71 -16.47
CA MET A 67 15.21 -1.78 -16.77
C MET A 67 16.57 -2.24 -16.19
N ASN A 68 16.64 -3.43 -15.57
CA ASN A 68 17.79 -3.92 -14.81
C ASN A 68 18.21 -3.03 -13.63
N GLN A 69 17.26 -2.26 -13.05
CA GLN A 69 17.51 -1.30 -11.98
C GLN A 69 17.09 -1.84 -10.59
N GLN A 70 17.40 -3.11 -10.30
CA GLN A 70 17.02 -3.76 -9.02
C GLN A 70 17.63 -3.06 -7.79
N LYS A 71 18.79 -2.43 -7.94
CA LYS A 71 19.41 -1.63 -6.87
C LYS A 71 18.50 -0.50 -6.40
N ILE A 72 17.87 0.20 -7.34
CA ILE A 72 16.91 1.30 -7.04
C ILE A 72 15.70 0.77 -6.27
N ILE A 73 15.21 -0.42 -6.63
CA ILE A 73 14.12 -1.05 -5.89
C ILE A 73 14.52 -1.30 -4.45
N SER A 74 15.71 -1.87 -4.22
CA SER A 74 16.23 -2.13 -2.87
C SER A 74 16.40 -0.84 -2.05
N GLU A 75 16.92 0.22 -2.67
CA GLU A 75 17.06 1.54 -2.04
C GLU A 75 15.70 2.13 -1.64
N ILE A 76 14.71 2.10 -2.54
CA ILE A 76 13.35 2.59 -2.24
C ILE A 76 12.68 1.75 -1.14
N SER A 77 12.80 0.41 -1.20
CA SER A 77 12.26 -0.48 -0.17
C SER A 77 12.91 -0.24 1.20
N SER A 78 14.22 0.03 1.23
CA SER A 78 14.93 0.38 2.45
C SER A 78 14.40 1.69 3.04
N VAL A 79 14.25 2.74 2.21
CA VAL A 79 13.63 4.01 2.63
C VAL A 79 12.21 3.79 3.14
N GLY A 80 11.39 3.02 2.42
CA GLY A 80 10.04 2.66 2.83
C GLY A 80 10.00 1.99 4.20
N THR A 81 10.93 1.06 4.45
CA THR A 81 11.05 0.37 5.75
C THR A 81 11.41 1.35 6.87
N PHE A 82 12.38 2.23 6.66
CA PHE A 82 12.73 3.26 7.67
C PHE A 82 11.57 4.21 7.94
N VAL A 83 10.88 4.68 6.89
CA VAL A 83 9.68 5.51 7.03
C VAL A 83 8.61 4.76 7.82
N ASN A 84 8.36 3.49 7.51
CA ASN A 84 7.37 2.68 8.20
C ASN A 84 7.71 2.51 9.68
N LEU A 85 8.96 2.21 10.01
CA LEU A 85 9.43 2.08 11.40
C LEU A 85 9.26 3.40 12.17
N ILE A 86 9.70 4.52 11.59
CA ILE A 86 9.57 5.84 12.20
C ILE A 86 8.10 6.18 12.44
N LEU A 87 7.26 6.05 11.41
CA LEU A 87 5.83 6.33 11.53
C LEU A 87 5.15 5.41 12.55
N ASN A 88 5.48 4.12 12.56
CA ASN A 88 4.94 3.19 13.55
C ASN A 88 5.32 3.58 14.98
N LEU A 89 6.58 3.93 15.24
CA LEU A 89 7.03 4.35 16.59
C LEU A 89 6.22 5.54 17.12
N PHE A 90 5.95 6.54 16.28
CA PHE A 90 5.20 7.72 16.68
C PHE A 90 3.68 7.50 16.70
N LEU A 91 3.12 6.84 15.68
CA LEU A 91 1.67 6.71 15.51
C LEU A 91 1.08 5.61 16.40
N ILE A 92 1.79 4.51 16.66
CA ILE A 92 1.28 3.45 17.54
C ILE A 92 1.18 3.95 18.98
N SER A 93 2.16 4.73 19.45
CA SER A 93 2.12 5.33 20.79
C SER A 93 0.88 6.20 21.00
N LYS A 94 0.43 6.90 19.95
CA LYS A 94 -0.71 7.84 20.03
C LYS A 94 -2.06 7.21 19.65
N TYR A 95 -2.09 6.29 18.70
CA TYR A 95 -3.31 5.78 18.07
C TYR A 95 -3.41 4.24 18.04
N SER A 96 -2.48 3.53 18.72
CA SER A 96 -2.46 2.06 18.78
C SER A 96 -2.53 1.42 17.38
N PHE A 97 -3.41 0.44 17.20
CA PHE A 97 -3.62 -0.29 15.95
C PHE A 97 -4.03 0.61 14.76
N LEU A 98 -4.79 1.69 15.01
CA LEU A 98 -5.12 2.66 13.96
C LEU A 98 -3.87 3.38 13.46
N GLY A 99 -2.95 3.69 14.38
CA GLY A 99 -1.66 4.29 14.05
C GLY A 99 -0.83 3.40 13.12
N ALA A 100 -0.80 2.09 13.38
CA ALA A 100 -0.12 1.13 12.51
C ALA A 100 -0.71 1.09 11.10
N SER A 101 -2.04 1.11 10.97
CA SER A 101 -2.72 1.13 9.67
C SER A 101 -2.40 2.40 8.87
N ILE A 102 -2.39 3.56 9.53
CA ILE A 102 -2.03 4.84 8.89
C ILE A 102 -0.55 4.83 8.47
N ALA A 103 0.35 4.32 9.32
CA ALA A 103 1.77 4.21 9.00
C ALA A 103 2.01 3.39 7.74
N THR A 104 1.39 2.21 7.64
CA THR A 104 1.48 1.34 6.45
C THR A 104 0.94 2.02 5.19
N LEU A 105 -0.25 2.64 5.27
CA LEU A 105 -0.83 3.35 4.14
C LEU A 105 0.06 4.50 3.65
N ALA A 106 0.63 5.27 4.58
CA ALA A 106 1.54 6.35 4.25
C ALA A 106 2.85 5.82 3.63
N THR A 107 3.40 4.72 4.14
CA THR A 107 4.58 4.08 3.54
C THR A 107 4.31 3.65 2.10
N GLU A 108 3.20 2.94 1.85
CA GLU A 108 2.82 2.48 0.51
C GLU A 108 2.63 3.65 -0.48
N PHE A 109 2.06 4.76 -0.01
CA PHE A 109 1.93 5.97 -0.80
C PHE A 109 3.29 6.60 -1.14
N ILE A 110 4.20 6.69 -0.17
CA ILE A 110 5.54 7.25 -0.36
C ILE A 110 6.36 6.40 -1.33
N THR A 111 6.36 5.08 -1.17
CA THR A 111 7.07 4.17 -2.09
C THR A 111 6.51 4.26 -3.51
N THR A 112 5.18 4.38 -3.66
CA THR A 112 4.52 4.61 -4.94
C THR A 112 5.03 5.88 -5.62
N ILE A 113 5.11 7.00 -4.89
CA ILE A 113 5.63 8.27 -5.42
C ILE A 113 7.10 8.11 -5.83
N MET A 114 7.94 7.54 -4.97
CA MET A 114 9.37 7.38 -5.26
C MET A 114 9.61 6.56 -6.52
N MET A 115 8.93 5.42 -6.66
CA MET A 115 9.03 4.57 -7.85
C MET A 115 8.47 5.28 -9.10
N GLY A 116 7.33 5.96 -8.98
CA GLY A 116 6.74 6.71 -10.09
C GLY A 116 7.63 7.85 -10.60
N LEU A 117 8.26 8.60 -9.69
CA LEU A 117 9.22 9.65 -10.03
C LEU A 117 10.47 9.08 -10.73
N PHE A 118 10.99 7.94 -10.25
CA PHE A 118 12.11 7.27 -10.90
C PHE A 118 11.76 6.85 -12.33
N ILE A 119 10.61 6.19 -12.53
CA ILE A 119 10.15 5.77 -13.86
C ILE A 119 9.98 6.98 -14.79
N ARG A 120 9.40 8.07 -14.31
CA ARG A 120 9.24 9.31 -15.07
C ARG A 120 10.59 9.90 -15.50
N LYS A 121 11.58 9.90 -14.61
CA LYS A 121 12.94 10.37 -14.90
C LYS A 121 13.63 9.47 -15.92
N ALA A 122 13.54 8.15 -15.77
CA ALA A 122 14.12 7.17 -16.68
C ALA A 122 13.58 7.32 -18.10
N LYS A 123 12.26 7.50 -18.26
CA LYS A 123 11.61 7.70 -19.57
C LYS A 123 12.06 8.99 -20.28
N LYS A 124 12.49 10.02 -19.56
CA LYS A 124 12.98 11.29 -20.14
C LYS A 124 14.43 11.22 -20.63
N SER A 125 15.19 10.21 -20.18
CA SER A 125 16.61 10.03 -20.52
C SER A 125 16.84 9.16 -21.77
N ILE A 126 15.76 8.64 -22.36
CA ILE A 126 15.73 7.82 -23.57
C ILE A 126 15.12 8.70 -24.67
#